data_AF-A0A315XLC9-F1
#
_entry.id   AF-A0A315XLC9-F1
#
_cell.length_a   1.000
_cell.length_b   1.000
_cell.length_c   1.000
_cell.angle_alpha   90.00
_cell.angle_beta   90.00
_cell.angle_gamma   90.00
#
_symmetry.space_group_name_H-M   'P 1'
#
loop_
_entity.id
_entity.type
_entity.pdbx_description
1 polymer ?
#
loop_
_entity_poly.entity_id
_entity_poly.type
_entity_poly.pdbx_seq_one_letter_code
_entity_poly.pdbx_strand_id
1 'polypeptide(L)'
;MHTKNENVKNWKNDTDKRLYEEDLCKLCKWRGRVDRVDELINLLESFVGNKEFEKFFNHCEYSDEDPFDFDEKDIPILKGALDAMNIFDHFPLFFPSITHHLVVAGSVAALIDVIQLSFVHYNNRLLTNEEDKVIITSDIFYYLTFFVEDYDNPDNEHVEYGYEFYKDFFKRARKTYWENNDVKKFAGDVRNLRTTIIGMYNVTFDVHNMVYVAAIYLMVCNAFKNGRDSVNYDDVVVGYLTVYKMIFNDIRPLVYSLYDEDKWGEVDKNISVYKPLDKSPFENLREV
;
A
#
# COMPACT_ATOMS: atom_id res chain seq x y z
N MET A 1 -26.12 10.80 22.80
CA MET A 1 -27.18 10.85 21.77
C MET A 1 -26.49 10.63 20.43
N HIS A 2 -26.35 9.37 19.99
CA HIS A 2 -25.74 9.06 18.69
C HIS A 2 -26.82 9.18 17.61
N THR A 3 -26.74 10.21 16.79
CA THR A 3 -27.43 10.26 15.51
C THR A 3 -26.95 9.09 14.67
N LYS A 4 -27.80 8.07 14.51
CA LYS A 4 -27.64 7.05 13.46
C LYS A 4 -27.57 7.82 12.14
N ASN A 5 -26.39 7.82 11.53
CA ASN A 5 -26.22 8.30 10.18
C ASN A 5 -26.92 7.28 9.28
N GLU A 6 -28.21 7.49 9.01
CA GLU A 6 -28.98 6.75 8.01
C GLU A 6 -28.51 7.19 6.62
N ASN A 7 -27.22 6.98 6.32
CA ASN A 7 -26.80 6.81 4.94
C ASN A 7 -27.51 5.54 4.48
N VAL A 8 -28.52 5.70 3.63
CA VAL A 8 -29.23 4.61 2.98
C VAL A 8 -28.16 3.77 2.26
N LYS A 9 -27.77 2.65 2.87
CA LYS A 9 -26.81 1.71 2.30
C LYS A 9 -27.48 1.12 1.06
N ASN A 10 -27.11 1.61 -0.12
CA ASN A 10 -27.64 1.15 -1.41
C ASN A 10 -27.02 -0.20 -1.74
N TRP A 11 -27.57 -1.26 -1.14
CA TRP A 11 -27.14 -2.63 -1.41
C TRP A 11 -27.48 -3.02 -2.85
N LYS A 12 -26.52 -3.59 -3.59
CA LYS A 12 -26.74 -4.14 -4.93
C LYS A 12 -27.70 -5.34 -4.90
N ASN A 13 -27.63 -6.15 -3.85
CA ASN A 13 -28.50 -7.30 -3.61
C ASN A 13 -28.48 -7.74 -2.12
N ASP A 14 -29.39 -8.65 -1.73
CA ASP A 14 -29.51 -9.17 -0.37
C ASP A 14 -28.31 -10.03 0.08
N THR A 15 -27.57 -10.62 -0.87
CA THR A 15 -26.37 -11.43 -0.58
C THR A 15 -25.23 -10.56 -0.08
N ASP A 16 -24.96 -9.43 -0.74
CA ASP A 16 -23.89 -8.50 -0.36
C ASP A 16 -24.14 -7.91 1.04
N LYS A 17 -25.40 -7.56 1.31
CA LYS A 17 -25.85 -7.10 2.64
C LYS A 17 -25.58 -8.16 3.70
N ARG A 18 -25.97 -9.41 3.44
CA ARG A 18 -25.78 -10.52 4.38
C ARG A 18 -24.30 -10.80 4.65
N LEU A 19 -23.46 -10.86 3.61
CA LEU A 19 -22.02 -11.07 3.76
C LEU A 19 -21.39 -9.95 4.60
N TYR A 20 -21.79 -8.71 4.33
CA TYR A 20 -21.30 -7.56 5.09
C TYR A 20 -21.69 -7.64 6.57
N GLU A 21 -22.95 -7.96 6.87
CA GLU A 21 -23.44 -8.10 8.25
C GLU A 21 -22.72 -9.25 8.98
N GLU A 22 -22.48 -10.38 8.28
CA GLU A 22 -21.73 -11.52 8.82
C GLU A 22 -20.28 -11.16 9.14
N ASP A 23 -19.57 -10.48 8.23
CA ASP A 23 -18.17 -10.10 8.42
C ASP A 23 -18.01 -8.97 9.45
N LEU A 24 -18.91 -7.98 9.46
CA LEU A 24 -18.95 -6.94 10.48
C LEU A 24 -19.19 -7.56 11.86
N CYS A 25 -20.07 -8.55 11.97
CA CYS A 25 -20.33 -9.28 13.21
C CYS A 25 -19.08 -10.04 13.70
N LYS A 26 -18.30 -10.66 12.80
CA LYS A 26 -17.00 -11.27 13.16
C LYS A 26 -16.04 -10.22 13.71
N LEU A 27 -15.89 -9.10 13.02
CA LEU A 27 -14.96 -8.04 13.42
C LEU A 27 -15.38 -7.40 14.77
N CYS A 28 -16.68 -7.22 15.00
CA CYS A 28 -17.20 -6.69 16.27
C CYS A 28 -16.88 -7.57 17.49
N LYS A 29 -16.56 -8.87 17.33
CA LYS A 29 -16.16 -9.75 18.45
C LYS A 29 -14.82 -9.36 19.06
N TRP A 30 -14.05 -8.51 18.39
CA TRP A 30 -12.76 -8.01 18.87
C TRP A 30 -12.87 -6.75 19.72
N ARG A 31 -14.08 -6.14 19.81
CA ARG A 31 -14.35 -5.00 20.70
C ARG A 31 -14.03 -5.35 22.16
N GLY A 32 -13.34 -4.45 22.85
CA GLY A 32 -12.88 -4.63 24.23
C GLY A 32 -11.67 -5.57 24.38
N ARG A 33 -11.17 -6.17 23.29
CA ARG A 33 -9.93 -6.96 23.26
C ARG A 33 -8.82 -6.30 22.47
N VAL A 34 -9.18 -5.54 21.44
CA VAL A 34 -8.26 -4.84 20.54
C VAL A 34 -8.50 -3.34 20.66
N ASP A 35 -7.44 -2.61 20.96
CA ASP A 35 -7.47 -1.15 21.03
C ASP A 35 -7.78 -0.55 19.65
N ARG A 36 -8.53 0.54 19.63
CA ARG A 36 -8.93 1.28 18.41
C ARG A 36 -9.65 0.45 17.33
N VAL A 37 -10.10 -0.76 17.64
CA VAL A 37 -10.90 -1.56 16.69
C VAL A 37 -12.19 -0.85 16.26
N ASP A 38 -12.77 -0.05 17.16
CA ASP A 38 -13.94 0.78 16.83
C ASP A 38 -13.63 1.86 15.80
N GLU A 39 -12.44 2.47 15.86
CA GLU A 39 -11.99 3.45 14.86
C GLU A 39 -11.87 2.79 13.49
N LEU A 40 -11.23 1.62 13.43
CA LEU A 40 -11.10 0.84 12.20
C LEU A 40 -12.47 0.38 11.65
N ILE A 41 -13.35 -0.13 12.52
CA ILE A 41 -14.72 -0.52 12.11
C ILE A 41 -15.45 0.69 11.54
N ASN A 42 -15.45 1.82 12.24
CA ASN A 42 -16.15 3.04 11.81
C ASN A 42 -15.61 3.54 10.46
N LEU A 43 -14.29 3.49 10.26
CA LEU A 43 -13.66 3.81 9.00
C LEU A 43 -14.15 2.89 7.87
N LEU A 44 -14.09 1.56 8.06
CA LEU A 44 -14.57 0.60 7.06
C LEU A 44 -16.06 0.76 6.77
N GLU A 45 -16.89 0.97 7.80
CA GLU A 45 -18.32 1.23 7.61
C GLU A 45 -18.58 2.52 6.81
N SER A 46 -17.73 3.55 6.98
CA SER A 46 -17.85 4.82 6.25
C SER A 46 -17.64 4.66 4.74
N PHE A 47 -17.02 3.56 4.30
CA PHE A 47 -16.82 3.28 2.89
C PHE A 47 -18.11 2.79 2.23
N VAL A 48 -19.04 2.18 2.97
CA VAL A 48 -20.25 1.60 2.38
C VAL A 48 -21.11 2.69 1.72
N GLY A 49 -21.23 2.63 0.39
CA GLY A 49 -21.96 3.63 -0.40
C GLY A 49 -21.22 4.95 -0.58
N ASN A 50 -19.93 5.02 -0.22
CA ASN A 50 -19.11 6.21 -0.40
C ASN A 50 -18.65 6.33 -1.87
N LYS A 51 -19.05 7.42 -2.53
CA LYS A 51 -18.73 7.68 -3.94
C LYS A 51 -17.28 8.08 -4.17
N GLU A 52 -16.62 8.72 -3.20
CA GLU A 52 -15.20 9.06 -3.33
C GLU A 52 -14.33 7.81 -3.20
N PHE A 53 -14.70 6.91 -2.29
CA PHE A 53 -14.09 5.58 -2.24
C PHE A 53 -14.29 4.82 -3.54
N GLU A 54 -15.52 4.78 -4.08
CA GLU A 54 -15.80 4.16 -5.38
C GLU A 54 -14.94 4.76 -6.51
N LYS A 55 -14.83 6.09 -6.56
CA LYS A 55 -13.99 6.78 -7.54
C LYS A 55 -12.54 6.35 -7.41
N PHE A 56 -11.95 6.35 -6.21
CA PHE A 56 -10.55 5.98 -6.02
C PHE A 56 -10.22 4.64 -6.70
N PHE A 57 -11.05 3.61 -6.48
CA PHE A 57 -10.81 2.29 -7.05
C PHE A 57 -11.17 2.15 -8.53
N ASN A 58 -12.03 3.02 -9.06
CA ASN A 58 -12.39 3.03 -10.49
C ASN A 58 -11.36 3.77 -11.36
N HIS A 59 -10.49 4.61 -10.80
CA HIS A 59 -9.46 5.35 -11.54
C HIS A 59 -8.19 4.51 -11.84
N CYS A 60 -8.24 3.19 -11.61
CA CYS A 60 -7.13 2.28 -11.84
C CYS A 60 -7.08 1.84 -13.32
N GLU A 61 -6.91 2.78 -14.23
CA GLU A 61 -6.42 2.49 -15.58
C GLU A 61 -4.91 2.73 -15.55
N TYR A 62 -4.12 1.64 -15.47
CA TYR A 62 -2.68 1.75 -15.63
C TYR A 62 -2.36 2.10 -17.08
N SER A 63 -1.44 3.04 -17.28
CA SER A 63 -0.82 3.26 -18.58
C SER A 63 -0.02 2.02 -18.96
N ASP A 64 -0.26 1.44 -20.15
CA ASP A 64 0.57 0.37 -20.72
C ASP A 64 1.97 0.87 -21.15
N GLU A 65 2.20 2.20 -21.12
CA GLU A 65 3.51 2.77 -21.36
C GLU A 65 4.38 2.56 -20.12
N ASP A 66 5.40 1.71 -20.28
CA ASP A 66 6.43 1.38 -19.28
C ASP A 66 6.97 2.69 -18.68
N PRO A 67 6.56 3.05 -17.44
CA PRO A 67 6.82 4.36 -16.91
C PRO A 67 8.27 4.36 -16.43
N PHE A 68 9.16 4.80 -17.32
CA PHE A 68 10.52 5.22 -17.03
C PHE A 68 11.51 4.10 -16.59
N ASP A 69 12.64 4.02 -17.30
CA ASP A 69 13.78 3.14 -16.99
C ASP A 69 14.60 3.74 -15.83
N PHE A 70 14.02 3.78 -14.63
CA PHE A 70 14.73 4.18 -13.41
C PHE A 70 15.42 2.96 -12.81
N ASP A 71 16.73 3.02 -12.59
CA ASP A 71 17.40 1.96 -11.84
C ASP A 71 17.06 2.14 -10.35
N GLU A 72 16.08 1.38 -9.86
CA GLU A 72 15.72 1.31 -8.42
C GLU A 72 16.95 1.06 -7.52
N LYS A 73 18.06 0.58 -8.08
CA LYS A 73 19.36 0.42 -7.41
C LYS A 73 20.03 1.74 -7.02
N ASP A 74 19.59 2.88 -7.53
CA ASP A 74 20.14 4.20 -7.19
C ASP A 74 19.49 4.80 -5.94
N ILE A 75 18.38 4.24 -5.48
CA ILE A 75 17.72 4.63 -4.22
C ILE A 75 18.09 3.63 -3.13
N PRO A 76 18.86 4.02 -2.09
CA PRO A 76 19.40 3.09 -1.11
C PRO A 76 18.36 2.19 -0.42
N ILE A 77 17.17 2.73 -0.13
CA ILE A 77 16.09 1.99 0.53
C ILE A 77 15.43 0.98 -0.42
N LEU A 78 15.18 1.35 -1.68
CA LEU A 78 14.60 0.44 -2.68
C LEU A 78 15.61 -0.65 -3.07
N LYS A 79 16.87 -0.28 -3.30
CA LYS A 79 17.95 -1.24 -3.50
C LYS A 79 18.07 -2.22 -2.34
N GLY A 80 18.02 -1.71 -1.10
CA GLY A 80 18.04 -2.52 0.11
C GLY A 80 16.89 -3.52 0.16
N ALA A 81 15.69 -3.11 -0.25
CA ALA A 81 14.51 -3.98 -0.34
C ALA A 81 14.69 -5.07 -1.40
N LEU A 82 15.03 -4.69 -2.63
CA LEU A 82 15.26 -5.59 -3.75
C LEU A 82 16.29 -6.68 -3.40
N ASP A 83 17.45 -6.27 -2.88
CA ASP A 83 18.54 -7.18 -2.55
C ASP A 83 18.23 -8.10 -1.35
N ALA A 84 17.38 -7.65 -0.42
CA ALA A 84 17.01 -8.44 0.75
C ALA A 84 15.84 -9.41 0.48
N MET A 85 14.96 -9.07 -0.46
CA MET A 85 13.68 -9.77 -0.65
C MET A 85 13.67 -10.78 -1.82
N ASN A 86 14.72 -10.84 -2.65
CA ASN A 86 14.85 -11.68 -3.85
C ASN A 86 13.77 -11.41 -4.94
N ILE A 87 14.26 -11.20 -6.17
CA ILE A 87 13.53 -10.86 -7.41
C ILE A 87 12.50 -11.92 -7.85
N PHE A 88 12.60 -13.18 -7.41
CA PHE A 88 11.61 -14.21 -7.77
C PHE A 88 10.22 -14.00 -7.14
N ASP A 89 10.08 -13.01 -6.25
CA ASP A 89 8.81 -12.56 -5.66
C ASP A 89 8.19 -11.33 -6.38
N HIS A 90 8.62 -10.99 -7.60
CA HIS A 90 8.01 -9.95 -8.46
C HIS A 90 6.64 -10.33 -9.05
N PHE A 91 6.02 -11.43 -8.61
CA PHE A 91 4.67 -11.74 -9.07
C PHE A 91 3.69 -10.74 -8.43
N PRO A 92 2.89 -9.98 -9.22
CA PRO A 92 1.86 -9.07 -8.69
C PRO A 92 0.75 -9.80 -7.91
N LEU A 93 0.80 -11.14 -7.91
CA LEU A 93 -0.03 -12.02 -7.11
C LEU A 93 0.73 -12.45 -5.85
N PHE A 94 0.69 -11.62 -4.81
CA PHE A 94 1.06 -12.06 -3.47
C PHE A 94 0.08 -13.16 -3.01
N PHE A 95 0.57 -14.40 -2.95
CA PHE A 95 -0.13 -15.51 -2.30
C PHE A 95 0.45 -15.74 -0.90
N PRO A 96 -0.10 -15.11 0.17
CA PRO A 96 0.38 -15.29 1.54
C PRO A 96 0.30 -16.74 2.04
N SER A 97 -0.38 -17.62 1.31
CA SER A 97 -0.43 -19.07 1.60
C SER A 97 0.80 -19.83 1.11
N ILE A 98 1.62 -19.26 0.23
CA ILE A 98 2.79 -19.90 -0.40
C ILE A 98 4.09 -19.26 0.11
N THR A 99 4.10 -17.93 0.21
CA THR A 99 5.21 -17.20 0.81
C THR A 99 5.01 -17.23 2.32
N HIS A 100 5.79 -18.03 3.05
CA HIS A 100 5.76 -18.06 4.52
C HIS A 100 6.13 -16.71 5.19
N HIS A 101 6.34 -15.66 4.40
CA HIS A 101 6.75 -14.33 4.78
C HIS A 101 5.55 -13.37 4.73
N LEU A 102 5.43 -12.51 5.75
CA LEU A 102 4.41 -11.45 5.73
C LEU A 102 4.73 -10.38 4.67
N VAL A 103 6.01 -10.07 4.49
CA VAL A 103 6.48 -9.04 3.57
C VAL A 103 7.41 -9.66 2.54
N VAL A 104 7.19 -9.30 1.27
CA VAL A 104 8.00 -9.69 0.10
C VAL A 104 8.31 -8.44 -0.74
N ALA A 105 9.08 -8.58 -1.82
CA ALA A 105 9.39 -7.45 -2.71
C ALA A 105 8.12 -6.75 -3.23
N GLY A 106 7.09 -7.52 -3.61
CA GLY A 106 5.78 -6.98 -3.99
C GLY A 106 5.07 -6.17 -2.91
N SER A 107 5.47 -6.28 -1.64
CA SER A 107 4.95 -5.44 -0.55
C SER A 107 5.46 -4.01 -0.60
N VAL A 108 6.69 -3.82 -1.07
CA VAL A 108 7.29 -2.50 -1.30
C VAL A 108 6.65 -1.85 -2.53
N ALA A 109 6.57 -2.58 -3.64
CA ALA A 109 5.90 -2.12 -4.85
C ALA A 109 4.45 -1.71 -4.57
N ALA A 110 3.68 -2.53 -3.84
CA ALA A 110 2.29 -2.20 -3.51
C ALA A 110 2.14 -0.90 -2.71
N LEU A 111 3.12 -0.52 -1.87
CA LEU A 111 3.06 0.76 -1.17
C LEU A 111 3.29 1.93 -2.14
N ILE A 112 4.23 1.79 -3.07
CA ILE A 112 4.49 2.77 -4.15
C ILE A 112 3.24 2.92 -5.01
N ASP A 113 2.63 1.81 -5.42
CA ASP A 113 1.40 1.80 -6.22
C ASP A 113 0.24 2.52 -5.50
N VAL A 114 0.11 2.37 -4.17
CA VAL A 114 -0.88 3.13 -3.39
C VAL A 114 -0.61 4.64 -3.45
N ILE A 115 0.65 5.07 -3.41
CA ILE A 115 1.02 6.49 -3.53
C ILE A 115 0.67 7.01 -4.92
N GLN A 116 1.04 6.26 -5.96
CA GLN A 116 0.72 6.56 -7.35
C GLN A 116 -0.79 6.67 -7.59
N LEU A 117 -1.58 5.70 -7.09
CA LEU A 117 -3.04 5.75 -7.21
C LEU A 117 -3.65 6.94 -6.46
N SER A 118 -3.07 7.35 -5.33
CA SER A 118 -3.49 8.58 -4.65
C SER A 118 -3.29 9.79 -5.56
N PHE A 119 -2.14 9.92 -6.21
CA PHE A 119 -1.90 10.98 -7.21
C PHE A 119 -2.92 10.94 -8.35
N VAL A 120 -3.15 9.77 -8.95
CA VAL A 120 -4.12 9.61 -10.04
C VAL A 120 -5.52 10.05 -9.59
N HIS A 121 -5.94 9.60 -8.41
CA HIS A 121 -7.23 9.96 -7.84
C HIS A 121 -7.39 11.47 -7.65
N TYR A 122 -6.43 12.12 -6.97
CA TYR A 122 -6.52 13.55 -6.66
C TYR A 122 -6.23 14.47 -7.86
N ASN A 123 -5.50 14.01 -8.87
CA ASN A 123 -5.33 14.72 -10.13
C ASN A 123 -6.49 14.48 -11.11
N ASN A 124 -7.26 13.39 -10.94
CA ASN A 124 -8.28 12.93 -11.88
C ASN A 124 -7.72 12.78 -13.31
N ARG A 125 -6.49 12.27 -13.41
CA ARG A 125 -5.77 11.93 -14.64
C ARG A 125 -4.63 10.95 -14.32
N LEU A 126 -4.10 10.30 -15.36
CA LEU A 126 -2.87 9.51 -15.25
C LEU A 126 -1.70 10.36 -14.76
N LEU A 127 -0.76 9.70 -14.09
CA LEU A 127 0.51 10.28 -13.68
C LEU A 127 1.30 10.77 -14.89
N THR A 128 2.00 11.89 -14.73
CA THR A 128 3.08 12.25 -15.64
C THR A 128 4.36 11.54 -15.24
N ASN A 129 5.30 11.38 -16.18
CA ASN A 129 6.63 10.82 -15.88
C ASN A 129 7.36 11.61 -14.77
N GLU A 130 7.16 12.93 -14.72
CA GLU A 130 7.76 13.76 -13.67
C GLU A 130 7.14 13.49 -12.30
N GLU A 131 5.82 13.30 -12.22
CA GLU A 131 5.17 12.94 -10.96
C GLU A 131 5.61 11.55 -10.47
N ASP A 132 5.74 10.60 -11.39
CA ASP A 132 6.20 9.26 -11.05
C ASP A 132 7.64 9.26 -10.53
N LYS A 133 8.53 9.99 -11.21
CA LYS A 133 9.89 10.24 -10.73
C LYS A 133 9.90 10.87 -9.35
N VAL A 134 9.12 11.92 -9.12
CA VAL A 134 9.03 12.60 -7.83
C VAL A 134 8.56 11.64 -6.73
N ILE A 135 7.57 10.79 -7.01
CA ILE A 135 7.11 9.77 -6.06
C ILE A 135 8.25 8.82 -5.69
N ILE A 136 8.91 8.24 -6.70
CA ILE A 136 9.96 7.23 -6.51
C ILE A 136 11.16 7.82 -5.76
N THR A 137 11.59 9.02 -6.11
CA THR A 137 12.84 9.66 -5.61
C THR A 137 12.64 10.52 -4.37
N SER A 138 11.41 10.86 -4.00
CA SER A 138 11.14 11.55 -2.73
C SER A 138 11.41 10.65 -1.52
N ASP A 139 11.65 11.26 -0.36
CA ASP A 139 11.83 10.53 0.89
C ASP A 139 10.50 10.01 1.47
N ILE A 140 9.37 10.08 0.76
CA ILE A 140 8.06 9.62 1.25
C ILE A 140 8.08 8.16 1.70
N PHE A 141 8.79 7.30 0.97
CA PHE A 141 8.86 5.87 1.30
C PHE A 141 9.61 5.66 2.63
N TYR A 142 10.65 6.44 2.90
CA TYR A 142 11.31 6.46 4.20
C TYR A 142 10.34 6.87 5.31
N TYR A 143 9.58 7.96 5.11
CA TYR A 143 8.65 8.47 6.12
C TYR A 143 7.57 7.44 6.45
N LEU A 144 7.00 6.79 5.44
CA LEU A 144 6.04 5.71 5.62
C LEU A 144 6.64 4.46 6.27
N THR A 145 7.94 4.21 6.10
CA THR A 145 8.64 3.06 6.68
C THR A 145 8.96 3.25 8.16
N PHE A 146 9.46 4.43 8.55
CA PHE A 146 10.00 4.66 9.90
C PHE A 146 9.07 5.50 10.79
N PHE A 147 8.17 6.28 10.21
CA PHE A 147 7.19 7.10 10.91
C PHE A 147 5.77 6.64 10.61
N VAL A 148 5.53 5.31 10.52
CA VAL A 148 4.18 4.74 10.32
C VAL A 148 3.15 5.43 11.20
N GLU A 149 1.95 5.68 10.68
CA GLU A 149 0.87 6.48 11.26
C GLU A 149 1.12 8.00 11.30
N ASP A 150 2.33 8.40 11.68
CA ASP A 150 2.75 9.79 11.88
C ASP A 150 3.53 10.35 10.68
N TYR A 151 3.48 9.72 9.51
CA TYR A 151 4.36 10.02 8.37
C TYR A 151 4.23 11.46 7.84
N ASP A 152 3.13 12.13 8.16
CA ASP A 152 2.82 13.51 7.80
C ASP A 152 3.10 14.51 8.94
N ASN A 153 3.68 14.06 10.06
CA ASN A 153 4.09 14.94 11.14
C ASN A 153 5.29 15.81 10.69
N PRO A 154 5.17 17.15 10.71
CA PRO A 154 6.23 18.05 10.29
C PRO A 154 7.48 17.99 11.18
N ASP A 155 7.36 17.46 12.40
CA ASP A 155 8.49 17.30 13.34
C ASP A 155 9.33 16.04 13.05
N ASN A 156 8.94 15.21 12.08
CA ASN A 156 9.70 14.04 11.68
C ASN A 156 10.99 14.44 10.96
N GLU A 157 12.12 14.04 11.52
CA GLU A 157 13.44 14.27 10.94
C GLU A 157 13.91 13.05 10.13
N HIS A 158 14.22 13.24 8.85
CA HIS A 158 14.85 12.21 8.04
C HIS A 158 16.25 11.88 8.59
N VAL A 159 16.50 10.59 8.82
CA VAL A 159 17.83 10.09 9.16
C VAL A 159 18.33 9.33 7.94
N GLU A 160 19.35 9.87 7.29
CA GLU A 160 19.93 9.23 6.12
C GLU A 160 20.71 7.98 6.53
N TYR A 161 20.16 6.81 6.18
CA TYR A 161 20.84 5.53 6.35
C TYR A 161 21.52 5.09 5.06
N GLY A 162 22.65 4.40 5.20
CA GLY A 162 23.31 3.73 4.08
C GLY A 162 22.58 2.48 3.64
N TYR A 163 22.86 2.04 2.40
CA TYR A 163 22.32 0.82 1.80
C TYR A 163 22.34 -0.43 2.72
N GLU A 164 23.44 -0.68 3.44
CA GLU A 164 23.56 -1.87 4.29
C GLU A 164 22.54 -1.89 5.44
N PHE A 165 22.20 -0.72 5.99
CA PHE A 165 21.15 -0.61 7.00
C PHE A 165 19.79 -1.03 6.44
N TYR A 166 19.41 -0.50 5.27
CA TYR A 166 18.14 -0.84 4.63
C TYR A 166 18.08 -2.32 4.28
N LYS A 167 19.16 -2.86 3.71
CA LYS A 167 19.25 -4.28 3.41
C LYS A 167 19.02 -5.15 4.63
N ASP A 168 19.63 -4.82 5.77
CA ASP A 168 19.45 -5.57 7.01
C ASP A 168 18.06 -5.37 7.64
N PHE A 169 17.50 -4.17 7.54
CA PHE A 169 16.10 -3.90 7.88
C PHE A 169 15.15 -4.82 7.10
N PHE A 170 15.27 -4.90 5.78
CA PHE A 170 14.38 -5.70 4.94
C PHE A 170 14.60 -7.21 5.10
N LYS A 171 15.84 -7.67 5.37
CA LYS A 171 16.12 -9.06 5.75
C LYS A 171 15.38 -9.45 7.04
N ARG A 172 15.30 -8.53 8.00
CA ARG A 172 14.51 -8.73 9.23
C ARG A 172 13.02 -8.68 8.93
N ALA A 173 12.56 -7.70 8.16
CA ALA A 173 11.14 -7.52 7.83
C ALA A 173 10.54 -8.78 7.19
N ARG A 174 11.29 -9.43 6.28
CA ARG A 174 10.91 -10.72 5.66
C ARG A 174 10.70 -11.86 6.67
N LYS A 175 11.39 -11.83 7.81
CA LYS A 175 11.30 -12.87 8.86
C LYS A 175 10.20 -12.60 9.89
N THR A 176 9.49 -11.48 9.77
CA THR A 176 8.39 -11.12 10.67
C THR A 176 7.25 -12.12 10.57
N TYR A 177 6.58 -12.37 11.68
CA TYR A 177 5.49 -13.33 11.81
C TYR A 177 4.34 -12.74 12.66
N TRP A 178 3.17 -13.38 12.59
CA TRP A 178 2.05 -13.05 13.48
C TRP A 178 2.37 -13.47 14.90
N GLU A 179 2.17 -12.59 15.89
CA GLU A 179 2.43 -12.88 17.31
C GLU A 179 1.73 -14.17 17.77
N ASN A 180 0.50 -14.39 17.30
CA ASN A 180 -0.25 -15.62 17.54
C ASN A 180 -1.37 -15.82 16.50
N ASN A 181 -2.05 -16.98 16.59
CA ASN A 181 -3.14 -17.33 15.68
C ASN A 181 -4.37 -16.41 15.80
N ASP A 182 -4.62 -15.83 16.97
CA ASP A 182 -5.74 -14.91 17.15
C ASP A 182 -5.47 -13.58 16.42
N VAL A 183 -4.23 -13.07 16.43
CA VAL A 183 -3.85 -11.88 15.64
C VAL A 183 -4.02 -12.15 14.14
N LYS A 184 -3.52 -13.31 13.68
CA LYS A 184 -3.71 -13.73 12.28
C LYS A 184 -5.20 -13.81 11.90
N LYS A 185 -6.03 -14.33 12.81
CA LYS A 185 -7.48 -14.41 12.61
C LYS A 185 -8.12 -13.02 12.57
N PHE A 186 -7.73 -12.11 13.47
CA PHE A 186 -8.20 -10.73 13.46
C PHE A 186 -7.86 -10.03 12.13
N ALA A 187 -6.63 -10.11 11.65
CA ALA A 187 -6.23 -9.58 10.35
C ALA A 187 -7.08 -10.18 9.20
N GLY A 188 -7.39 -11.49 9.29
CA GLY A 188 -8.31 -12.16 8.37
C GLY A 188 -9.74 -11.61 8.42
N ASP A 189 -10.29 -11.36 9.61
CA ASP A 189 -11.62 -10.79 9.78
C ASP A 189 -11.70 -9.35 9.21
N VAL A 190 -10.67 -8.52 9.44
CA VAL A 190 -10.56 -7.18 8.84
C VAL A 190 -10.50 -7.27 7.30
N ARG A 191 -9.64 -8.16 6.77
CA ARG A 191 -9.54 -8.40 5.33
C ARG A 191 -10.87 -8.83 4.74
N ASN A 192 -11.62 -9.71 5.39
CA ASN A 192 -12.91 -10.19 4.90
C ASN A 192 -13.92 -9.05 4.79
N LEU A 193 -14.11 -8.27 5.86
CA LEU A 193 -15.02 -7.12 5.82
C LEU A 193 -14.64 -6.13 4.72
N ARG A 194 -13.35 -5.81 4.61
CA ARG A 194 -12.82 -4.97 3.52
C ARG A 194 -13.12 -5.55 2.14
N THR A 195 -12.87 -6.84 1.93
CA THR A 195 -13.10 -7.53 0.65
C THR A 195 -14.58 -7.45 0.29
N THR A 196 -15.45 -7.68 1.26
CA THR A 196 -16.90 -7.57 1.09
C THR A 196 -17.32 -6.16 0.71
N ILE A 197 -16.80 -5.13 1.38
CA ILE A 197 -17.07 -3.71 1.03
C ILE A 197 -16.57 -3.39 -0.39
N ILE A 198 -15.34 -3.79 -0.73
CA ILE A 198 -14.76 -3.51 -2.05
C ILE A 198 -15.51 -4.27 -3.15
N GLY A 199 -15.96 -5.50 -2.89
CA GLY A 199 -16.77 -6.28 -3.83
C GLY A 199 -18.14 -5.66 -4.15
N MET A 200 -18.60 -4.70 -3.35
CA MET A 200 -19.78 -3.89 -3.69
C MET A 200 -19.48 -2.90 -4.81
N TYR A 201 -18.22 -2.64 -5.11
CA TYR A 201 -17.75 -1.80 -6.19
C TYR A 201 -17.20 -2.67 -7.34
N ASN A 202 -17.28 -2.18 -8.58
CA ASN A 202 -16.76 -2.93 -9.74
C ASN A 202 -15.23 -2.76 -9.87
N VAL A 203 -14.52 -3.17 -8.82
CA VAL A 203 -13.09 -2.94 -8.65
C VAL A 203 -12.30 -4.15 -9.11
N THR A 204 -11.14 -3.91 -9.74
CA THR A 204 -10.25 -4.99 -10.15
C THR A 204 -9.65 -5.70 -8.93
N PHE A 205 -9.48 -7.01 -9.03
CA PHE A 205 -8.91 -7.82 -7.96
C PHE A 205 -7.49 -7.35 -7.54
N ASP A 206 -6.74 -6.82 -8.51
CA ASP A 206 -5.35 -6.42 -8.32
C ASP A 206 -5.22 -5.21 -7.39
N VAL A 207 -6.04 -4.17 -7.59
CA VAL A 207 -6.05 -2.98 -6.71
C VAL A 207 -6.48 -3.34 -5.30
N HIS A 208 -7.45 -4.26 -5.18
CA HIS A 208 -7.84 -4.79 -3.89
C HIS A 208 -6.66 -5.51 -3.20
N ASN A 209 -5.91 -6.35 -3.91
CA ASN A 209 -4.77 -7.06 -3.34
C ASN A 209 -3.63 -6.11 -2.96
N MET A 210 -3.33 -5.14 -3.82
CA MET A 210 -2.30 -4.12 -3.63
C MET A 210 -2.47 -3.36 -2.31
N VAL A 211 -3.65 -2.77 -2.04
CA VAL A 211 -3.89 -2.05 -0.77
C VAL A 211 -3.76 -2.98 0.44
N TYR A 212 -4.16 -4.25 0.33
CA TYR A 212 -3.99 -5.22 1.43
C TYR A 212 -2.51 -5.53 1.69
N VAL A 213 -1.74 -5.70 0.63
CA VAL A 213 -0.31 -5.99 0.68
C VAL A 213 0.48 -4.79 1.23
N ALA A 214 0.13 -3.57 0.81
CA ALA A 214 0.66 -2.33 1.38
C ALA A 214 0.32 -2.18 2.88
N ALA A 215 -0.91 -2.52 3.28
CA ALA A 215 -1.28 -2.53 4.70
C ALA A 215 -0.40 -3.49 5.50
N ILE A 216 -0.15 -4.72 5.01
CA ILE A 216 0.74 -5.68 5.70
C ILE A 216 2.15 -5.13 5.85
N TYR A 217 2.68 -4.48 4.81
CA TYR A 217 3.98 -3.82 4.90
C TYR A 217 4.02 -2.83 6.07
N LEU A 218 3.02 -1.94 6.15
CA LEU A 218 2.90 -0.96 7.22
C LEU A 218 2.69 -1.60 8.61
N MET A 219 2.02 -2.75 8.70
CA MET A 219 1.92 -3.52 9.95
C MET A 219 3.30 -3.95 10.46
N VAL A 220 4.15 -4.46 9.56
CA VAL A 220 5.51 -4.88 9.90
C VAL A 220 6.39 -3.68 10.26
N CYS A 221 6.28 -2.59 9.52
CA CYS A 221 6.97 -1.35 9.84
C CYS A 221 6.57 -0.81 11.22
N ASN A 222 5.28 -0.86 11.58
CA ASN A 222 4.83 -0.45 12.92
C ASN A 222 5.35 -1.37 14.02
N ALA A 223 5.42 -2.68 13.79
CA ALA A 223 6.02 -3.61 14.73
C ALA A 223 7.50 -3.24 14.99
N PHE A 224 8.24 -2.89 13.93
CA PHE A 224 9.65 -2.52 14.01
C PHE A 224 9.86 -1.15 14.67
N LYS A 225 9.02 -0.16 14.35
CA LYS A 225 8.97 1.16 15.05
C LYS A 225 8.86 0.96 16.56
N ASN A 226 8.13 -0.07 17.00
CA ASN A 226 7.93 -0.43 18.41
C ASN A 226 8.93 -1.49 18.94
N GLY A 227 10.00 -1.79 18.21
CA GLY A 227 11.06 -2.69 18.66
C GLY A 227 10.68 -4.18 18.71
N ARG A 228 9.66 -4.61 17.95
CA ARG A 228 9.15 -5.99 17.93
C ARG A 228 9.45 -6.66 16.58
N ASP A 229 9.69 -7.97 16.61
CA ASP A 229 9.86 -8.80 15.40
C ASP A 229 8.58 -9.61 15.06
N SER A 230 7.45 -9.29 15.68
CA SER A 230 6.16 -9.93 15.45
C SER A 230 5.02 -8.91 15.42
N VAL A 231 4.06 -9.16 14.52
CA VAL A 231 2.85 -8.33 14.33
C VAL A 231 1.79 -8.71 15.36
N ASN A 232 1.30 -7.74 16.13
CA ASN A 232 0.21 -7.88 17.10
C ASN A 232 -1.09 -7.21 16.59
N TYR A 233 -2.11 -7.09 17.44
CA TYR A 233 -3.38 -6.48 17.04
C TYR A 233 -3.27 -4.98 16.68
N ASP A 234 -2.46 -4.23 17.43
CA ASP A 234 -2.28 -2.79 17.22
C ASP A 234 -1.65 -2.51 15.85
N ASP A 235 -0.64 -3.30 15.49
CA ASP A 235 -0.01 -3.21 14.17
C ASP A 235 -1.01 -3.41 13.03
N VAL A 236 -1.93 -4.37 13.18
CA VAL A 236 -3.00 -4.62 12.19
C VAL A 236 -3.88 -3.38 12.04
N VAL A 237 -4.30 -2.78 13.16
CA VAL A 237 -5.12 -1.58 13.15
C VAL A 237 -4.36 -0.42 12.49
N VAL A 238 -3.14 -0.14 12.96
CA VAL A 238 -2.27 0.94 12.45
C VAL A 238 -1.99 0.78 10.96
N GLY A 239 -1.67 -0.43 10.49
CA GLY A 239 -1.40 -0.68 9.07
C GLY A 239 -2.59 -0.34 8.17
N TYR A 240 -3.80 -0.74 8.57
CA TYR A 240 -5.01 -0.39 7.83
C TYR A 240 -5.36 1.11 7.93
N LEU A 241 -5.30 1.69 9.13
CA LEU A 241 -5.59 3.13 9.29
C LEU A 241 -4.61 3.98 8.48
N THR A 242 -3.32 3.62 8.45
CA THR A 242 -2.29 4.33 7.70
C THR A 242 -2.51 4.23 6.20
N VAL A 243 -2.75 3.03 5.65
CA VAL A 243 -2.96 2.90 4.19
C VAL A 243 -4.20 3.67 3.74
N TYR A 244 -5.26 3.68 4.55
CA TYR A 244 -6.46 4.44 4.22
C TYR A 244 -6.26 5.94 4.42
N LYS A 245 -5.48 6.38 5.41
CA LYS A 245 -5.07 7.78 5.55
C LYS A 245 -4.37 8.28 4.28
N MET A 246 -3.50 7.47 3.65
CA MET A 246 -2.85 7.81 2.37
C MET A 246 -3.84 7.90 1.19
N ILE A 247 -4.88 7.08 1.20
CA ILE A 247 -5.91 7.05 0.15
C ILE A 247 -6.84 8.26 0.26
N PHE A 248 -7.26 8.61 1.48
CA PHE A 248 -8.26 9.67 1.73
C PHE A 248 -7.69 11.05 2.03
N ASN A 249 -6.37 11.17 2.14
CA ASN A 249 -5.71 12.46 2.18
C ASN A 249 -4.91 12.67 0.91
N ASP A 250 -4.91 13.91 0.43
CA ASP A 250 -4.04 14.32 -0.66
C ASP A 250 -2.59 14.36 -0.17
N ILE A 251 -1.84 13.30 -0.46
CA ILE A 251 -0.44 13.16 -0.06
C ILE A 251 0.54 13.89 -1.01
N ARG A 252 0.06 14.46 -2.13
CA ARG A 252 0.93 15.12 -3.11
C ARG A 252 1.76 16.25 -2.50
N PRO A 253 1.19 17.17 -1.67
CA PRO A 253 1.97 18.24 -1.06
C PRO A 253 3.11 17.71 -0.20
N LEU A 254 2.89 16.61 0.53
CA LEU A 254 3.91 15.97 1.35
C LEU A 254 5.01 15.38 0.46
N VAL A 255 4.64 14.61 -0.56
CA VAL A 255 5.59 14.01 -1.51
C VAL A 255 6.49 15.08 -2.15
N TYR A 256 5.91 16.16 -2.65
CA TYR A 256 6.68 17.27 -3.21
C TYR A 256 7.57 17.97 -2.18
N SER A 257 7.14 18.08 -0.92
CA SER A 257 7.98 18.66 0.14
C SER A 257 9.17 17.77 0.54
N LEU A 258 9.09 16.47 0.25
CA LEU A 258 10.11 15.47 0.51
C LEU A 258 10.97 15.16 -0.74
N TYR A 259 10.74 15.86 -1.84
CA TYR A 259 11.52 15.73 -3.06
C TYR A 259 12.62 16.80 -3.10
N ASP A 260 13.87 16.35 -3.28
CA ASP A 260 15.03 17.20 -3.41
C ASP A 260 15.51 17.19 -4.87
N GLU A 261 15.16 18.25 -5.61
CA GLU A 261 15.53 18.39 -7.02
C GLU A 261 17.06 18.49 -7.21
N ASP A 262 17.79 19.07 -6.25
CA ASP A 262 19.25 19.22 -6.35
C ASP A 262 19.96 17.87 -6.18
N LYS A 263 19.41 16.99 -5.32
CA LYS A 263 19.88 15.61 -5.13
C LYS A 263 19.69 14.74 -6.38
N TRP A 264 18.58 14.93 -7.10
CA TRP A 264 18.17 14.02 -8.19
C TRP A 264 18.33 14.62 -9.61
N GLY A 265 18.53 15.93 -9.72
CA GLY A 265 18.76 16.62 -11.00
C GLY A 265 20.13 16.34 -11.64
N GLU A 266 21.09 15.78 -10.89
CA GLU A 266 22.37 15.30 -11.45
C GLU A 266 22.29 13.87 -12.02
N VAL A 267 21.36 13.05 -11.51
CA VAL A 267 21.10 11.68 -12.04
C VAL A 267 20.51 11.77 -13.45
N ASP A 268 19.65 12.76 -13.72
CA ASP A 268 19.05 13.05 -15.04
C ASP A 268 20.07 13.25 -16.16
N LYS A 269 21.26 13.78 -15.86
CA LYS A 269 22.27 14.06 -16.90
C LYS A 269 22.99 12.80 -17.41
N ASN A 270 22.89 11.69 -16.68
CA ASN A 270 23.52 10.42 -17.01
C ASN A 270 22.54 9.37 -17.56
N ILE A 271 21.23 9.65 -17.55
CA ILE A 271 20.23 8.80 -18.21
C ILE A 271 20.31 9.08 -19.71
N SER A 272 20.89 8.13 -20.46
CA SER A 272 20.93 8.24 -21.91
C SER A 272 19.50 8.29 -22.46
N VAL A 273 19.17 9.37 -23.16
CA VAL A 273 17.94 9.49 -23.97
C VAL A 273 17.70 8.19 -24.71
N TYR A 274 16.63 7.49 -24.35
CA TYR A 274 16.29 6.18 -24.90
C TYR A 274 16.14 6.28 -26.42
N LYS A 275 16.86 5.42 -27.16
CA LYS A 275 16.54 5.13 -28.55
C LYS A 275 15.34 4.20 -28.55
N PRO A 276 14.27 4.48 -29.31
CA PRO A 276 13.11 3.60 -29.38
C PRO A 276 13.56 2.17 -29.69
N LEU A 277 13.06 1.20 -28.93
CA LEU A 277 13.19 -0.21 -29.29
C LEU A 277 12.42 -0.41 -30.61
N ASP A 278 13.17 -0.59 -31.70
CA ASP A 278 12.62 -1.11 -32.94
C ASP A 278 12.10 -2.52 -32.66
N LYS A 279 10.77 -2.60 -32.45
CA LYS A 279 9.89 -3.79 -32.41
C LYS A 279 9.64 -4.41 -31.03
N SER A 280 8.34 -4.65 -30.81
CA SER A 280 7.79 -5.35 -29.65
C SER A 280 8.29 -6.81 -29.60
N PRO A 281 8.73 -7.31 -28.41
CA PRO A 281 9.12 -8.71 -28.24
C PRO A 281 7.97 -9.71 -28.48
N PHE A 282 6.74 -9.24 -28.68
CA PHE A 282 5.56 -10.06 -28.94
C PHE A 282 5.25 -10.27 -30.44
N GLU A 283 5.99 -9.66 -31.38
CA GLU A 283 5.78 -9.91 -32.82
C GLU A 283 6.13 -11.36 -33.24
N ASN A 284 6.97 -12.07 -32.47
CA ASN A 284 7.41 -13.43 -32.81
C ASN A 284 6.48 -14.56 -32.32
N LEU A 285 5.33 -14.24 -31.70
CA LEU A 285 4.37 -15.24 -31.21
C LEU A 285 3.11 -15.38 -32.09
N ARG A 286 3.08 -14.74 -33.26
CA ARG A 286 1.99 -14.90 -34.24
C ARG A 286 2.29 -15.90 -35.37
N GLU A 287 3.41 -16.61 -35.33
CA GLU A 287 3.74 -17.68 -36.27
C GLU A 287 4.06 -18.99 -35.53
N VAL A 288 3.04 -19.62 -34.96
CA VAL A 288 2.96 -21.09 -34.73
C VAL A 288 1.53 -21.55 -34.95
#